data_AF-A0A522A820-F1
#
_entry.id   AF-A0A522A820-F1
#
_cell.length_a   1.000
_cell.length_b   1.000
_cell.length_c   1.000
_cell.angle_alpha   90.00
_cell.angle_beta   90.00
_cell.angle_gamma   90.00
#
_symmetry.space_group_name_H-M   'P 1'
#
loop_
_entity.id
_entity.type
_entity.pdbx_description
1 polymer ?
#
loop_
_entity_poly.entity_id
_entity_poly.type
_entity_poly.pdbx_seq_one_letter_code
_entity_poly.pdbx_strand_id
1 'polypeptide(L)'
;GDDIANQARDLSLKIYKFARDYARQRGIIIADTKFEFGLFEGKLILIDEVLTPDSSRFWPADEYAPGKGQPSFDKQFVRDYLETLDWNKTPPAPALPPEVVAKTQAKYLEAYGRLTGEKL
;
A
#
# COMPACT_ATOMS: atom_id res chain seq x y z
N GLY A 1 2.74 -2.37 29.63
CA GLY A 1 2.59 -2.86 28.25
C GLY A 1 1.32 -2.33 27.63
N ASP A 2 0.21 -2.49 28.34
CA ASP A 2 -1.14 -2.19 27.87
C ASP A 2 -1.35 -0.73 27.43
N ASP A 3 -0.78 0.25 28.15
CA ASP A 3 -0.92 1.66 27.79
C ASP A 3 -0.32 2.00 26.42
N ILE A 4 0.88 1.47 26.13
CA ILE A 4 1.54 1.69 24.84
C ILE A 4 0.80 0.97 23.71
N ALA A 5 0.34 -0.25 23.96
CA ALA A 5 -0.45 -1.00 22.98
C ALA A 5 -1.78 -0.29 22.65
N ASN A 6 -2.46 0.27 23.66
CA ASN A 6 -3.66 1.07 23.48
C ASN A 6 -3.37 2.35 22.69
N GLN A 7 -2.28 3.07 23.00
CA GLN A 7 -1.86 4.24 22.23
C GLN A 7 -1.57 3.90 20.76
N ALA A 8 -0.84 2.81 20.51
CA ALA A 8 -0.53 2.36 19.15
C ALA A 8 -1.80 2.00 18.37
N ARG A 9 -2.75 1.30 19.00
CA ARG A 9 -4.07 0.99 18.42
C ARG A 9 -4.82 2.26 18.05
N ASP A 10 -4.94 3.20 18.99
CA ASP A 10 -5.75 4.39 18.82
C ASP A 10 -5.15 5.31 17.75
N LEU A 11 -3.82 5.47 17.72
CA LEU A 11 -3.11 6.20 16.67
C LEU A 11 -3.25 5.53 15.30
N SER A 12 -3.06 4.22 15.21
CA SER A 12 -3.22 3.47 13.96
C SER A 12 -4.60 3.69 13.35
N LEU A 13 -5.66 3.55 14.15
CA LEU A 13 -7.03 3.77 13.69
C LEU A 13 -7.30 5.23 13.31
N LYS A 14 -6.73 6.19 14.03
CA LYS A 14 -6.89 7.62 13.73
C LYS A 14 -6.22 7.99 12.40
N ILE A 15 -4.97 7.57 12.20
CA ILE A 15 -4.21 7.83 10.98
C ILE A 15 -4.89 7.13 9.79
N TYR A 16 -5.26 5.86 9.93
CA TYR A 16 -5.95 5.11 8.88
C TYR A 16 -7.27 5.75 8.47
N LYS A 17 -8.13 6.15 9.42
CA LYS A 17 -9.41 6.82 9.12
C LYS A 17 -9.20 8.10 8.32
N PHE A 18 -8.28 8.96 8.78
CA PHE A 18 -7.95 10.20 8.08
C PHE A 18 -7.49 9.94 6.64
N ALA A 19 -6.52 9.04 6.46
CA ALA A 19 -5.96 8.73 5.15
C ALA A 19 -6.96 8.07 4.21
N ARG A 20 -7.74 7.11 4.71
CA ARG A 20 -8.80 6.43 3.95
C ARG A 20 -9.83 7.44 3.43
N ASP A 21 -10.27 8.35 4.29
CA ASP A 21 -11.29 9.33 3.91
C ASP A 21 -10.72 10.35 2.89
N TYR A 22 -9.47 10.77 3.07
CA TYR A 22 -8.75 11.62 2.12
C TYR A 22 -8.55 10.97 0.74
N ALA A 23 -8.08 9.72 0.72
CA ALA A 23 -7.84 8.95 -0.50
C ALA A 23 -9.14 8.64 -1.24
N ARG A 24 -10.24 8.40 -0.50
CA ARG A 24 -11.55 8.12 -1.11
C ARG A 24 -12.07 9.29 -1.92
N GLN A 25 -11.82 10.52 -1.49
CA GLN A 25 -12.16 11.74 -2.26
C GLN A 25 -11.38 11.84 -3.59
N ARG A 26 -10.29 11.07 -3.74
CA ARG A 26 -9.41 11.02 -4.92
C ARG A 26 -9.55 9.72 -5.70
N GLY A 27 -10.64 8.99 -5.47
CA GLY A 27 -10.95 7.76 -6.19
C GLY A 27 -10.08 6.56 -5.80
N ILE A 28 -9.46 6.57 -4.61
CA ILE A 28 -8.67 5.45 -4.09
C ILE A 28 -9.28 4.93 -2.80
N ILE A 29 -9.47 3.61 -2.72
CA ILE A 29 -9.81 2.90 -1.49
C ILE A 29 -8.52 2.35 -0.89
N ILE A 30 -8.21 2.73 0.35
CA ILE A 30 -7.16 2.09 1.14
C ILE A 30 -7.79 0.91 1.90
N ALA A 31 -7.61 -0.30 1.39
CA ALA A 31 -8.21 -1.49 1.97
C ALA A 31 -7.62 -1.82 3.35
N ASP A 32 -6.30 -1.76 3.44
CA ASP A 32 -5.52 -1.95 4.66
C ASP A 32 -4.15 -1.27 4.52
N THR A 33 -3.44 -1.15 5.65
CA THR A 33 -2.10 -0.56 5.73
C THR A 33 -1.36 -1.12 6.95
N LYS A 34 -0.03 -1.14 6.89
CA LYS A 34 0.85 -1.43 8.02
C LYS A 34 1.52 -0.14 8.47
N PHE A 35 1.41 0.17 9.76
CA PHE A 35 2.25 1.19 10.41
C PHE A 35 3.30 0.52 11.28
N GLU A 36 4.46 1.15 11.38
CA GLU A 36 5.45 0.83 12.40
C GLU A 36 5.58 1.99 13.38
N PHE A 37 5.69 1.65 14.65
CA PHE A 37 5.89 2.61 15.73
C PHE A 37 7.16 2.26 16.50
N GLY A 38 7.98 3.28 16.72
CA GLY A 38 9.14 3.21 17.61
C GLY A 38 8.82 3.84 18.96
N LEU A 39 9.62 3.50 19.97
CA LEU A 39 9.67 4.25 21.23
C LEU A 39 10.95 5.06 21.28
N PHE A 40 10.82 6.38 21.42
CA PHE A 40 11.94 7.29 21.58
C PHE A 40 11.68 8.19 22.79
N GLU A 41 12.59 8.15 23.78
CA GLU A 41 12.47 8.89 25.05
C GLU A 41 11.11 8.67 25.75
N GLY A 42 10.60 7.43 25.73
CA GLY A 42 9.33 7.06 26.33
C GLY A 42 8.09 7.52 25.55
N LYS A 43 8.25 8.13 24.37
CA LYS A 43 7.17 8.55 23.49
C LYS A 43 7.04 7.61 22.30
N LEU A 44 5.80 7.31 21.94
CA LEU A 44 5.51 6.56 20.72
C LEU A 44 5.63 7.48 19.50
N ILE A 45 6.45 7.07 18.54
CA ILE A 45 6.68 7.82 17.29
C ILE A 45 6.32 6.94 16.10
N LEU A 46 5.71 7.55 15.08
CA LEU A 46 5.50 6.89 13.79
C LEU A 46 6.83 6.85 13.05
N ILE A 47 7.19 5.68 12.53
CA ILE A 47 8.43 5.44 11.79
C ILE A 47 8.12 4.70 10.49
N ASP A 48 9.17 4.29 9.78
CA ASP A 48 9.09 3.58 8.49
C ASP A 48 8.33 4.39 7.42
N GLU A 49 8.06 3.78 6.27
CA GLU A 49 7.13 4.30 5.29
C GLU A 49 5.66 4.23 5.78
N VAL A 50 4.84 5.16 5.29
CA VAL A 50 3.47 5.35 5.76
C VAL A 50 2.57 5.57 4.56
N LEU A 51 1.57 4.70 4.40
CA LEU A 51 0.53 4.84 3.36
C LEU A 51 1.11 4.92 1.94
N THR A 52 2.09 4.05 1.66
CA THR A 52 2.63 3.81 0.32
C THR A 52 1.96 2.59 -0.31
N PRO A 53 2.04 2.41 -1.64
CA PRO A 53 1.56 1.17 -2.28
C PRO A 53 2.34 -0.09 -1.85
N ASP A 54 3.48 0.06 -1.16
CA ASP A 54 4.26 -1.06 -0.61
C ASP A 54 3.72 -1.50 0.75
N SER A 55 3.39 -0.53 1.60
CA SER A 55 2.85 -0.74 2.96
C SER A 55 1.33 -0.90 3.00
N SER A 56 0.62 -0.63 1.88
CA SER A 56 -0.84 -0.54 1.83
C SER A 56 -1.42 -1.08 0.53
N ARG A 57 -2.64 -1.64 0.61
CA ARG A 57 -3.41 -2.08 -0.57
C ARG A 57 -4.30 -0.96 -1.06
N PHE A 58 -4.04 -0.45 -2.26
CA PHE A 58 -4.76 0.66 -2.88
C PHE A 58 -5.63 0.16 -4.03
N TRP A 59 -6.95 0.32 -3.94
CA TRP A 59 -7.88 -0.06 -4.98
C TRP A 59 -8.49 1.15 -5.69
N PRO A 60 -8.66 1.13 -7.02
CA PRO A 60 -9.47 2.11 -7.73
C PRO A 60 -10.93 2.02 -7.27
N ALA A 61 -11.47 3.13 -6.77
CA ALA A 61 -12.80 3.16 -6.18
C ALA A 61 -13.91 2.89 -7.21
N ASP A 62 -13.68 3.25 -8.47
CA ASP A 62 -14.57 3.07 -9.62
C ASP A 62 -14.63 1.63 -10.14
N GLU A 63 -13.63 0.80 -9.83
CA GLU A 63 -13.59 -0.61 -10.24
C GLU A 63 -13.87 -1.61 -9.09
N TYR A 64 -14.02 -1.10 -7.87
CA TYR A 64 -14.27 -1.90 -6.68
C TYR A 64 -15.63 -2.61 -6.76
N ALA A 65 -15.65 -3.92 -6.50
CA ALA A 65 -16.89 -4.65 -6.24
C ALA A 65 -16.67 -5.79 -5.24
N PRO A 66 -17.54 -5.95 -4.22
CA PRO A 66 -17.38 -7.01 -3.21
C PRO A 66 -17.52 -8.41 -3.82
N GLY A 67 -16.94 -9.41 -3.15
CA GLY A 67 -17.06 -10.82 -3.53
C GLY A 67 -16.06 -11.32 -4.58
N LYS A 68 -15.08 -10.49 -4.98
CA LYS A 68 -14.01 -10.86 -5.92
C LYS A 68 -12.66 -10.26 -5.52
N GLY A 69 -11.59 -10.65 -6.23
CA GLY A 69 -10.32 -9.92 -6.20
C GLY A 69 -10.49 -8.51 -6.75
N GLN A 70 -9.76 -7.54 -6.17
CA GLN A 70 -9.82 -6.15 -6.59
C GLN A 70 -8.60 -5.81 -7.46
N PRO A 71 -8.77 -4.96 -8.48
CA PRO A 71 -7.63 -4.31 -9.12
C PRO A 71 -6.83 -3.53 -8.06
N SER A 72 -5.51 -3.47 -8.22
CA SER A 72 -4.66 -2.74 -7.27
C SER A 72 -3.70 -1.80 -7.98
N PHE A 73 -3.39 -0.69 -7.33
CA PHE A 73 -2.31 0.22 -7.71
C PHE A 73 -0.93 -0.28 -7.23
N ASP A 74 -0.88 -1.43 -6.56
CA ASP A 74 0.34 -2.01 -6.00
C ASP A 74 0.98 -3.07 -6.91
N LYS A 75 1.80 -3.93 -6.30
CA LYS A 75 2.61 -5.01 -6.87
C LYS A 75 1.81 -6.11 -7.60
N GLN A 76 0.52 -5.92 -7.88
CA GLN A 76 -0.31 -6.93 -8.55
C GLN A 76 0.26 -7.35 -9.91
N PHE A 77 0.78 -6.43 -10.73
CA PHE A 77 1.39 -6.78 -12.03
C PHE A 77 2.62 -7.69 -11.89
N VAL A 78 3.45 -7.43 -10.88
CA VAL A 78 4.62 -8.26 -10.57
C VAL A 78 4.17 -9.63 -10.08
N ARG A 79 3.18 -9.68 -9.19
CA ARG A 79 2.64 -10.95 -8.68
C ARG A 79 2.03 -11.78 -9.80
N ASP A 80 1.14 -11.19 -10.60
CA ASP A 80 0.49 -11.86 -11.72
C ASP A 80 1.53 -12.41 -12.70
N TYR A 81 2.56 -11.63 -13.03
CA TYR A 81 3.66 -12.10 -13.87
C TYR A 81 4.41 -13.28 -13.23
N LEU A 82 4.79 -13.19 -11.95
CA LEU A 82 5.53 -14.24 -11.27
C LEU A 82 4.74 -15.55 -11.16
N GLU A 83 3.41 -15.48 -11.01
CA GLU A 83 2.53 -16.66 -11.01
C GLU A 83 2.43 -17.34 -12.40
N THR A 84 2.85 -16.68 -13.49
CA THR A 84 2.95 -17.32 -14.82
C THR A 84 4.22 -18.13 -15.01
N LEU A 85 5.19 -18.00 -14.10
CA LEU A 85 6.48 -18.67 -14.17
C LEU A 85 6.47 -19.97 -13.36
N ASP A 86 7.23 -20.98 -13.79
CA ASP A 86 7.49 -22.20 -13.01
C ASP A 86 8.52 -21.95 -11.88
N TRP A 87 8.43 -20.78 -11.25
CA TRP A 87 9.35 -20.36 -10.19
C TRP A 87 8.77 -20.76 -8.83
N ASN A 88 9.49 -21.60 -8.10
CA ASN A 88 9.10 -22.10 -6.78
C ASN A 88 9.19 -21.06 -5.65
N LYS A 89 9.29 -19.76 -5.97
CA LYS A 89 9.40 -18.64 -5.02
C LYS A 89 10.64 -18.70 -4.12
N THR A 90 11.70 -19.39 -4.56
CA THR A 90 13.00 -19.43 -3.85
C THR A 90 14.06 -18.60 -4.58
N PRO A 91 14.96 -17.92 -3.87
CA PRO A 91 16.04 -17.16 -4.52
C PRO A 91 16.95 -18.04 -5.40
N PRO A 92 17.49 -17.51 -6.52
CA PRO A 92 17.27 -16.15 -7.03
C PRO A 92 15.92 -15.99 -7.73
N ALA A 93 15.31 -14.81 -7.58
CA ALA A 93 14.10 -14.46 -8.31
C ALA A 93 14.41 -14.21 -9.81
N PRO A 94 13.48 -14.56 -10.71
CA PRO A 94 13.63 -14.28 -12.13
C PRO A 94 13.61 -12.77 -12.39
N ALA A 95 14.31 -12.35 -13.46
CA ALA A 95 14.26 -10.96 -13.91
C ALA A 95 12.84 -10.59 -14.39
N LEU A 96 12.41 -9.38 -14.06
CA LEU A 96 11.14 -8.85 -14.54
C LEU A 96 11.32 -8.26 -15.94
N PRO A 97 10.45 -8.58 -16.91
CA PRO A 97 10.45 -7.97 -18.22
C PRO A 97 10.23 -6.44 -18.12
N PRO A 98 10.83 -5.64 -19.02
CA PRO A 98 10.71 -4.19 -19.01
C PRO A 98 9.26 -3.69 -18.99
N GLU A 99 8.34 -4.38 -19.65
CA GLU A 99 6.92 -4.02 -19.68
C GLU A 99 6.22 -4.21 -18.33
N VAL A 100 6.60 -5.22 -17.55
CA VAL A 100 6.07 -5.45 -16.19
C VAL A 100 6.58 -4.35 -15.26
N VAL A 101 7.86 -3.99 -15.40
CA VAL A 101 8.48 -2.88 -14.65
C VAL A 101 7.78 -1.56 -14.99
N ALA A 102 7.61 -1.24 -16.26
CA ALA A 102 6.97 0.00 -16.71
C ALA A 102 5.51 0.10 -16.26
N LYS A 103 4.72 -0.98 -16.37
CA LYS A 103 3.34 -1.02 -15.88
C LYS A 103 3.25 -0.82 -14.38
N THR A 104 4.15 -1.46 -13.62
CA THR A 104 4.22 -1.30 -12.17
C THR A 104 4.54 0.15 -11.83
N GLN A 105 5.58 0.73 -12.42
CA GLN A 105 5.95 2.13 -12.20
C GLN A 105 4.80 3.10 -12.51
N ALA A 106 4.10 2.90 -13.63
CA ALA A 106 2.98 3.74 -14.03
C ALA A 106 1.87 3.77 -12.97
N LYS A 107 1.61 2.64 -12.28
CA LYS A 107 0.60 2.56 -11.22
C LYS A 107 1.00 3.27 -9.94
N TYR A 108 2.27 3.22 -9.57
CA TYR A 108 2.80 4.00 -8.45
C TYR A 108 2.69 5.50 -8.73
N LEU A 109 3.05 5.93 -9.94
CA LEU A 109 2.94 7.33 -10.35
C LEU A 109 1.48 7.80 -10.43
N GLU A 110 0.57 6.93 -10.89
CA GLU A 110 -0.87 7.21 -10.91
C GLU A 110 -1.42 7.39 -9.49
N ALA A 111 -1.10 6.48 -8.56
CA ALA A 111 -1.52 6.59 -7.17
C ALA A 111 -0.95 7.85 -6.50
N TYR A 112 0.34 8.13 -6.71
CA TYR A 112 1.00 9.34 -6.24
C TYR A 112 0.25 10.59 -6.75
N GLY A 113 0.07 10.71 -8.07
CA GLY A 113 -0.55 11.90 -8.66
C GLY A 113 -2.01 12.09 -8.25
N ARG A 114 -2.77 11.01 -8.07
CA ARG A 114 -4.13 11.09 -7.51
C ARG A 114 -4.11 11.58 -6.07
N LEU A 115 -3.19 11.09 -5.24
CA LEU A 115 -3.11 11.43 -3.81
C LEU A 115 -2.59 12.84 -3.55
N THR A 116 -1.54 13.26 -4.26
CA THR A 116 -0.84 14.52 -4.02
C THR A 116 -1.36 15.65 -4.92
N GLY A 117 -1.90 15.32 -6.10
CA GLY A 117 -2.19 16.31 -7.14
C GLY A 117 -0.96 16.75 -7.94
N GLU A 118 0.20 16.13 -7.70
CA GLU A 118 1.49 16.49 -8.31
C GLU A 118 1.94 15.45 -9.36
N LYS A 119 2.95 15.79 -10.16
CA LYS A 119 3.64 14.87 -11.06
C LYS A 119 5.11 14.77 -10.66
N LEU A 120 5.63 13.55 -10.62
CA LEU A 120 7.06 13.25 -10.45
C LEU A 120 7.79 13.24 -11.79
#